data_AF-A0A940IF44-F1
#
_entry.id   AF-A0A940IF44-F1
#
_cell.length_a   1.000
_cell.length_b   1.000
_cell.length_c   1.000
_cell.angle_alpha   90.00
_cell.angle_beta   90.00
_cell.angle_gamma   90.00
#
_symmetry.space_group_name_H-M   'P 1'
#
loop_
_entity.id
_entity.type
_entity.pdbx_description
1 polymer ?
#
loop_
_entity_poly.entity_id
_entity_poly.type
_entity_poly.pdbx_seq_one_letter_code
_entity_poly.pdbx_strand_id
1 'polypeptide(L)' 'MIEKIGNNAGAVWNALNNGEMEIKDLKKNVKFTDKELWAAIGWLAREDKLTIKEQGKEVFLSLK' A
#
# COMPACT_ATOMS: atom_id res chain seq x y z
N MET A 1 9.88 -15.25 4.06
CA MET A 1 10.13 -13.80 3.80
C MET A 1 9.18 -13.27 2.73
N ILE A 2 9.04 -13.96 1.60
CA ILE A 2 8.05 -13.66 0.55
C ILE A 2 6.60 -13.72 1.08
N GLU A 3 6.27 -14.75 1.88
CA GLU A 3 4.93 -14.89 2.48
C GLU A 3 4.54 -13.72 3.40
N LYS A 4 5.50 -13.14 4.13
CA LYS A 4 5.24 -11.98 4.99
C LYS A 4 4.91 -10.74 4.16
N ILE A 5 5.61 -10.53 3.06
CA ILE A 5 5.34 -9.41 2.14
C ILE A 5 3.98 -9.61 1.47
N GLY A 6 3.63 -10.83 1.05
CA GLY A 6 2.32 -11.16 0.50
C GLY A 6 1.17 -10.92 1.50
N ASN A 7 1.34 -11.33 2.76
CA ASN A 7 0.35 -11.06 3.81
C ASN A 7 0.21 -9.56 4.08
N ASN A 8 1.32 -8.81 4.13
CA ASN A 8 1.30 -7.37 4.29
C ASN A 8 0.64 -6.66 3.07
N ALA A 9 0.90 -7.15 1.86
CA ALA A 9 0.25 -6.70 0.64
C ALA A 9 -1.26 -6.93 0.69
N GLY A 10 -1.72 -8.07 1.20
CA GLY A 10 -3.14 -8.33 1.43
C GLY A 10 -3.78 -7.33 2.41
N ALA A 11 -3.08 -6.97 3.49
CA ALA A 11 -3.56 -5.96 4.43
C ALA A 11 -3.65 -4.56 3.80
N VAL A 12 -2.63 -4.16 3.02
CA VAL A 12 -2.62 -2.89 2.25
C VAL A 12 -3.75 -2.87 1.22
N TRP A 13 -3.95 -3.97 0.51
CA TRP A 13 -5.03 -4.11 -0.48
C TRP A 13 -6.40 -3.98 0.18
N ASN A 14 -6.61 -4.63 1.32
CA ASN A 14 -7.87 -4.54 2.06
C ASN A 14 -8.12 -3.12 2.62
N ALA A 15 -7.06 -2.41 3.05
CA ALA A 15 -7.18 -1.01 3.46
C ALA A 15 -7.65 -0.14 2.28
N LEU A 16 -7.04 -0.32 1.11
CA LEU A 16 -7.37 0.42 -0.12
C LEU A 16 -8.69 0.00 -0.79
N ASN A 17 -9.26 -1.13 -0.40
CA ASN A 17 -10.58 -1.56 -0.88
C ASN A 17 -11.70 -0.61 -0.43
N ASN A 18 -11.46 0.23 0.58
CA ASN A 18 -12.39 1.27 1.01
C ASN A 18 -12.24 2.59 0.24
N GLY A 19 -11.29 2.69 -0.70
CA GLY A 19 -11.06 3.88 -1.53
C GLY A 19 -9.60 4.32 -1.58
N GLU A 20 -9.38 5.46 -2.22
CA GLU A 20 -8.07 6.11 -2.29
C GLU A 20 -7.63 6.56 -0.89
N MET A 21 -6.37 6.27 -0.52
CA MET A 21 -5.79 6.68 0.77
C MET A 21 -4.39 7.24 0.59
N GLU A 22 -4.03 8.23 1.41
CA GLU A 22 -2.66 8.74 1.49
C GLU A 22 -1.74 7.68 2.13
N ILE A 23 -0.49 7.58 1.67
CA ILE A 23 0.54 6.70 2.26
C ILE A 23 0.66 6.88 3.78
N LYS A 24 0.54 8.10 4.30
CA LYS A 24 0.64 8.36 5.75
C LYS A 24 -0.51 7.74 6.52
N ASP A 25 -1.74 7.85 6.01
CA ASP A 25 -2.92 7.23 6.61
C ASP A 25 -2.87 5.73 6.47
N LEU A 26 -2.41 5.22 5.32
CA LEU A 26 -2.20 3.79 5.12
C LEU A 26 -1.27 3.22 6.18
N LYS A 27 -0.12 3.85 6.39
CA LYS A 27 0.87 3.45 7.40
C LYS A 27 0.24 3.34 8.80
N LYS A 28 -0.63 4.28 9.17
CA LYS A 28 -1.35 4.27 10.45
C LYS A 28 -2.40 3.16 10.51
N ASN A 29 -3.11 2.92 9.41
CA ASN A 29 -4.21 1.98 9.35
C ASN A 29 -3.72 0.52 9.44
N VAL A 30 -2.66 0.19 8.68
CA VAL A 30 -2.04 -1.16 8.71
C VAL A 30 -1.03 -1.33 9.85
N LYS A 31 -0.65 -0.25 10.54
CA LYS A 31 0.36 -0.22 11.63
C LYS A 31 1.70 -0.84 11.24
N PHE A 32 2.15 -0.59 10.00
CA PHE A 32 3.40 -1.13 9.48
C PHE A 32 4.58 -0.17 9.66
N THR A 33 5.78 -0.75 9.69
CA THR A 33 7.02 0.01 9.51
C THR A 33 7.15 0.50 8.07
N ASP A 34 7.96 1.54 7.81
CA ASP A 34 8.17 2.03 6.44
C ASP A 34 8.63 0.93 5.49
N LYS A 35 9.55 0.07 5.95
CA LYS A 35 10.07 -1.05 5.14
C LYS A 35 8.97 -2.05 4.76
N GLU A 36 8.07 -2.37 5.68
CA GLU A 36 6.98 -3.30 5.44
C GLU A 36 5.92 -2.71 4.51
N LEU A 37 5.59 -1.43 4.67
CA LEU A 37 4.66 -0.73 3.81
C LEU A 37 5.19 -0.63 2.37
N TRP A 38 6.45 -0.18 2.19
CA TRP A 38 7.04 -0.09 0.86
C TRP A 38 7.22 -1.45 0.18
N ALA A 39 7.55 -2.50 0.94
CA ALA A 39 7.61 -3.86 0.40
C ALA A 39 6.23 -4.36 -0.06
N ALA A 40 5.17 -4.09 0.72
CA ALA A 40 3.80 -4.45 0.39
C ALA A 40 3.28 -3.67 -0.84
N ILE A 41 3.54 -2.36 -0.91
CA ILE A 41 3.22 -1.52 -2.06
C ILE A 41 3.95 -2.02 -3.30
N GLY A 42 5.26 -2.26 -3.21
CA GLY A 42 6.06 -2.78 -4.33
C GLY A 42 5.57 -4.16 -4.81
N TRP A 43 5.09 -5.00 -3.89
CA TRP A 43 4.49 -6.28 -4.23
C TRP A 43 3.20 -6.13 -5.04
N LEU A 44 2.28 -5.26 -4.60
CA LEU A 44 1.04 -4.99 -5.31
C LEU A 44 1.26 -4.26 -6.64
N ALA A 45 2.25 -3.37 -6.71
CA ALA A 45 2.67 -2.70 -7.94
C ALA A 45 3.22 -3.70 -8.96
N ARG A 46 3.97 -4.71 -8.50
CA ARG A 46 4.43 -5.83 -9.36
C ARG A 46 3.28 -6.61 -9.98
N GLU A 47 2.14 -6.69 -9.27
CA GLU A 47 0.91 -7.35 -9.76
C GLU A 47 0.00 -6.41 -10.57
N ASP A 48 0.39 -5.16 -10.84
CA ASP A 48 -0.41 -4.13 -11.51
C ASP A 48 -1.77 -3.83 -10.83
N LYS A 49 -1.86 -4.07 -9.51
CA LYS A 49 -3.10 -3.91 -8.71
C LYS A 49 -3.26 -2.53 -8.08
N LEU A 50 -2.27 -1.65 -8.21
CA LEU A 50 -2.22 -0.34 -7.58
C LEU A 50 -2.12 0.78 -8.61
N THR A 51 -2.87 1.84 -8.35
CA THR A 51 -2.67 3.16 -8.94
C THR A 51 -2.02 4.06 -7.91
N ILE A 52 -0.89 4.66 -8.29
CA ILE A 52 -0.14 5.60 -7.46
C ILE A 52 -0.35 6.99 -8.05
N LYS A 53 -0.84 7.94 -7.24
CA LYS A 53 -0.96 9.35 -7.63
C LYS A 53 -0.10 10.20 -6.70
N GLU A 54 0.74 11.03 -7.29
CA GLU A 54 1.57 11.98 -6.57
C GLU A 54 0.94 13.37 -6.70
N GLN A 55 0.54 13.96 -5.57
CA GLN A 55 -0.02 15.30 -5.51
C GLN A 55 0.91 16.16 -4.65
N GLY A 56 1.91 16.77 -5.30
CA GLY A 56 2.92 17.60 -4.64
C GLY A 56 3.86 16.78 -3.75
N LYS A 57 3.71 16.88 -2.43
CA LYS A 57 4.51 16.12 -1.45
C LYS A 57 3.78 14.88 -0.88
N GLU A 58 2.54 14.66 -1.31
CA GLU A 58 1.66 13.61 -0.81
C GLU A 58 1.49 12.53 -1.87
N VAL A 59 1.49 11.28 -1.43
CA VAL A 59 1.36 10.11 -2.30
C VAL A 59 0.07 9.40 -1.92
N PHE A 60 -0.82 9.29 -2.90
CA PHE A 60 -2.09 8.60 -2.79
C PHE A 60 -2.01 7.26 -3.50
N LEU A 61 -2.61 6.26 -2.87
CA LEU A 61 -2.71 4.90 -3.38
C LEU A 61 -4.19 4.58 -3.56
N SER A 62 -4.53 3.93 -4.67
CA SER A 62 -5.85 3.37 -4.92
C SER A 62 -5.71 2.02 -5.62
N LEU A 63 -6.70 1.15 -5.48
CA LEU A 63 -6.77 -0.06 -6.28
C LEU A 63 -7.14 0.31 -7.71
N LYS A 64 -6.59 -0.44 -8.67
CA LYS A 64 -6.91 -0.31 -10.10
C LYS A 64 -8.23 -0.99 -10.45
#